data_AF-A0A1F1TLJ5-F1
#
_entry.id   AF-A0A1F1TLJ5-F1
#
_cell.length_a   1.000
_cell.length_b   1.000
_cell.length_c   1.000
_cell.angle_alpha   90.00
_cell.angle_beta   90.00
_cell.angle_gamma   90.00
#
_symmetry.space_group_name_H-M   'P 1'
#
loop_
_entity.id
_entity.type
_entity.pdbx_description
1 polymer ?
#
loop_
_entity_poly.entity_id
_entity_poly.type
_entity_poly.pdbx_seq_one_letter_code
_entity_poly.pdbx_strand_id
1 'polypeptide(L)' 'AAVCRELGVSEQTYYRWRNQYGGLKADDAKRLKELEKQNATLKRLLAEAELEKAALKELAEGNF' A
#
# COMPACT_ATOMS: atom_id res chain seq x y z
N ALA A 1 -0.31 -23.48 -22.88
CA ALA A 1 -0.93 -23.90 -24.15
C ALA A 1 -2.20 -23.12 -24.55
N ALA A 2 -3.31 -23.13 -23.80
CA ALA A 2 -4.59 -22.52 -24.26
C ALA A 2 -4.50 -21.01 -24.55
N VAL A 3 -4.00 -20.24 -23.58
CA VAL A 3 -3.80 -18.78 -23.70
C VAL A 3 -2.86 -18.41 -24.85
N CYS A 4 -1.80 -19.18 -25.09
CA CYS A 4 -0.85 -18.91 -26.17
C CYS A 4 -1.46 -19.16 -27.56
N ARG A 5 -2.32 -20.19 -27.69
CA ARG A 5 -3.06 -20.47 -28.93
C ARG A 5 -4.10 -19.41 -29.24
N GLU A 6 -4.85 -18.96 -28.24
CA GLU A 6 -5.84 -17.88 -28.39
C GLU A 6 -5.20 -16.54 -28.78
N LEU A 7 -4.04 -16.23 -28.19
CA LEU A 7 -3.29 -15.01 -28.48
C LEU A 7 -2.43 -15.11 -29.76
N GLY A 8 -2.36 -16.28 -30.40
CA GLY A 8 -1.54 -16.49 -31.60
C GLY A 8 -0.03 -16.33 -31.38
N VAL A 9 0.45 -16.55 -30.15
CA VAL A 9 1.86 -16.39 -29.77
C VAL A 9 2.49 -17.70 -29.34
N SER A 10 3.80 -17.85 -29.56
CA SER A 10 4.53 -19.02 -29.03
C SER A 10 4.62 -18.97 -27.50
N GLU A 11 4.69 -20.13 -26.86
CA GLU A 11 4.83 -20.21 -25.39
C GLU A 11 6.10 -19.48 -24.92
N GLN A 12 7.20 -19.56 -25.69
CA GLN A 12 8.44 -18.84 -25.41
C GLN A 12 8.23 -17.31 -25.38
N THR A 13 7.46 -16.76 -26.32
CA THR A 13 7.13 -15.33 -26.36
C THR A 13 6.30 -14.93 -25.15
N TYR A 14 5.32 -15.76 -24.78
CA TYR A 14 4.49 -15.56 -23.59
C TYR A 14 5.32 -15.54 -22.30
N TYR A 15 6.23 -16.51 -22.10
CA TYR A 15 7.10 -16.54 -20.92
C TYR A 15 8.05 -15.34 -20.86
N ARG A 16 8.60 -14.89 -22.01
CA ARG A 16 9.41 -13.68 -22.07
C ARG A 16 8.62 -12.44 -21.62
N TRP A 17 7.41 -12.25 -22.13
CA TRP A 17 6.54 -11.14 -21.73
C TRP A 17 6.10 -11.24 -20.27
N ARG A 18 5.79 -12.44 -19.78
CA ARG A 18 5.46 -12.64 -18.37
C ARG A 18 6.64 -12.28 -17.46
N ASN A 19 7.86 -12.62 -17.84
CA ASN A 19 9.04 -12.23 -17.06
C ASN A 19 9.29 -10.72 -17.13
N GLN A 20 9.09 -10.11 -18.30
CA GLN A 20 9.35 -8.68 -18.50
C GLN A 20 8.27 -7.75 -17.90
N TYR A 21 7.01 -8.16 -17.93
CA TYR A 21 5.86 -7.30 -17.58
C TYR A 21 5.00 -7.84 -16.44
N GLY A 22 5.19 -9.10 -16.02
CA GLY A 22 4.41 -9.71 -14.94
C GLY A 22 4.82 -9.25 -13.54
N GLY A 23 6.09 -8.85 -13.36
CA GLY A 23 6.61 -8.35 -12.09
C GLY A 23 6.09 -6.96 -11.71
N LEU A 24 5.93 -6.07 -12.69
CA LEU A 24 5.55 -4.66 -12.47
C LEU A 24 4.24 -4.53 -11.67
N LYS A 25 3.23 -5.34 -12.00
CA LYS A 25 1.95 -5.36 -11.26
C LYS A 25 2.06 -5.93 -9.85
N ALA A 26 2.95 -6.90 -9.64
CA ALA A 26 3.17 -7.49 -8.33
C ALA A 26 3.92 -6.53 -7.39
N ASP A 27 4.90 -5.81 -7.92
CA ASP A 27 5.65 -4.79 -7.19
C ASP A 27 4.78 -3.58 -6.83
N ASP A 28 3.94 -3.11 -7.75
CA ASP A 28 2.96 -2.06 -7.48
C ASP A 28 1.97 -2.48 -6.39
N ALA A 29 1.45 -3.71 -6.43
CA ALA A 29 0.56 -4.24 -5.40
C ALA A 29 1.27 -4.37 -4.04
N LYS A 30 2.54 -4.76 -4.02
CA LYS A 30 3.35 -4.83 -2.79
C LYS A 30 3.57 -3.44 -2.20
N ARG A 31 3.90 -2.45 -3.04
CA ARG A 31 4.06 -1.05 -2.64
C ARG A 31 2.77 -0.46 -2.10
N LEU A 32 1.63 -0.75 -2.73
CA LEU A 32 0.32 -0.30 -2.28
C LEU A 32 0.01 -0.82 -0.86
N LYS A 33 0.20 -2.12 -0.61
CA LYS A 33 -0.01 -2.72 0.71
C LYS A 33 0.89 -2.11 1.79
N GLU A 34 2.14 -1.83 1.46
CA GLU A 34 3.07 -1.19 2.39
C GLU A 34 2.61 0.25 2.71
N LEU A 35 2.22 1.02 1.70
CA LEU A 35 1.68 2.37 1.90
C LEU A 35 0.39 2.37 2.73
N GLU A 36 -0.51 1.41 2.50
CA GLU A 36 -1.73 1.25 3.31
C GLU A 36 -1.40 0.98 4.78
N LYS A 37 -0.44 0.08 5.05
CA LYS A 37 0.02 -0.22 6.41
C LYS A 37 0.67 0.99 7.09
N GLN A 38 1.51 1.72 6.38
CA GLN A 38 2.14 2.95 6.87
C GLN A 38 1.08 4.02 7.17
N ASN A 39 0.11 4.20 6.27
CA ASN A 39 -0.96 5.17 6.45
C ASN A 39 -1.83 4.84 7.69
N ALA A 40 -2.17 3.57 7.89
CA ALA A 40 -2.90 3.11 9.08
C ALA A 40 -2.12 3.40 10.37
N THR A 41 -0.81 3.13 10.34
CA THR A 41 0.08 3.38 11.50
C THR A 41 0.16 4.88 11.81
N LEU A 42 0.35 5.72 10.78
CA LEU A 42 0.43 7.17 10.93
C LEU A 42 -0.88 7.77 11.45
N LYS A 43 -2.03 7.29 10.96
CA LYS A 43 -3.35 7.74 11.45
C LYS A 43 -3.55 7.43 12.92
N ARG A 44 -3.15 6.24 13.38
CA ARG A 44 -3.21 5.87 14.80
C ARG A 44 -2.35 6.79 15.66
N LEU A 45 -1.09 6.98 15.28
CA LEU A 45 -0.16 7.85 16.02
C LEU A 45 -0.62 9.30 16.05
N LEU A 46 -1.19 9.80 14.94
CA LEU A 46 -1.75 11.15 14.89
C LEU A 46 -2.95 11.31 15.83
N ALA A 47 -3.84 10.32 15.87
CA ALA A 47 -4.99 10.36 16.79
C ALA A 47 -4.53 10.35 18.26
N GLU A 48 -3.55 9.51 18.61
CA GLU A 48 -2.95 9.48 19.95
C GLU A 48 -2.33 10.83 20.32
N ALA A 49 -1.54 11.42 19.42
CA ALA A 49 -0.90 12.71 19.64
C ALA A 49 -1.91 13.87 19.79
N GLU A 50 -2.97 13.89 18.98
CA GLU A 50 -4.01 14.93 19.10
C GLU A 50 -4.83 14.76 20.39
N LEU A 51 -5.06 13.53 20.86
CA LEU A 51 -5.68 13.28 22.16
C LEU A 51 -4.81 13.79 23.32
N GLU A 52 -3.51 13.47 23.33
CA GLU A 52 -2.57 13.96 24.35
C GLU A 52 -2.52 15.48 24.36
N LYS A 53 -2.44 16.09 23.18
CA LYS A 53 -2.44 17.55 23.01
C LYS A 53 -3.74 18.19 23.50
N ALA A 54 -4.89 17.55 23.28
CA ALA A 54 -6.18 18.04 23.79
C ALA A 54 -6.20 17.99 25.33
N ALA A 55 -5.78 16.89 25.93
CA ALA A 55 -5.69 16.75 27.39
C ALA A 55 -4.74 17.78 28.01
N LEU A 56 -3.57 18.00 27.40
CA LEU A 56 -2.61 19.02 27.87
C LEU A 56 -3.17 20.44 27.77
N LYS A 57 -3.95 20.75 26.72
CA LYS A 57 -4.63 22.05 26.60
C LYS A 57 -5.69 22.23 27.68
N GLU A 58 -6.51 21.23 27.94
CA GLU A 58 -7.54 21.28 28.98
C GLU A 58 -6.92 21.52 30.37
N LEU A 59 -5.81 20.84 30.67
CA LEU A 59 -5.06 21.07 31.91
C LEU A 59 -4.46 22.48 31.98
N ALA A 60 -3.97 23.02 30.87
CA ALA A 60 -3.40 24.36 30.79
C ALA A 60 -4.46 25.48 30.85
N GLU A 61 -5.67 25.22 30.36
CA GLU A 61 -6.80 26.15 30.39
C GLU A 61 -7.47 26.23 31.78
N GLY A 62 -7.13 25.31 32.70
CA GLY A 62 -7.30 25.42 34.15
C GLY A 62 -8.51 26.21 34.65
N ASN A 63 -9.56 25.52 35.12
CA ASN A 63 -10.61 26.09 35.97
C ASN A 63 -10.07 26.41 37.39
N PHE A 64 -9.16 27.38 37.50
CA PHE A 64 -8.75 28.01 38.78
C PHE A 64 -9.41 29.38 38.94
#